data_AF-A0A5B8IL99-F1
#
_entry.id   AF-A0A5B8IL99-F1
#
_cell.length_a   1.000
_cell.length_b   1.000
_cell.length_c   1.000
_cell.angle_alpha   90.00
_cell.angle_beta   90.00
_cell.angle_gamma   90.00
#
_symmetry.space_group_name_H-M   'P 1'
#
loop_
_entity.id
_entity.type
_entity.pdbx_description
1 polymer ?
#
loop_
_entity_poly.entity_id
_entity_poly.type
_entity_poly.pdbx_seq_one_letter_code
_entity_poly.pdbx_strand_id
1 'polypeptide(L)' 'MLDEYALRPKDALMIGDSISNDIRPCQELGMQTLHYSEKISFDKFKKDMLGFING' A
#
# COMPACT_ATOMS: atom_id res chain seq x y z
N MET A 1 18.08 6.39 -0.82
CA MET A 1 18.11 4.91 -0.71
C MET A 1 17.19 4.55 0.46
N LEU A 2 16.46 3.44 0.43
CA LEU A 2 15.47 3.03 1.46
C LEU A 2 16.05 2.86 2.89
N ASP A 3 17.35 3.10 3.06
CA ASP A 3 18.09 2.94 4.31
C ASP A 3 17.96 4.11 5.29
N GLU A 4 17.39 5.26 4.89
CA GLU A 4 17.28 6.44 5.77
C GLU A 4 16.33 6.25 6.96
N TYR A 5 15.44 5.25 6.90
CA TYR A 5 14.42 5.02 7.92
C TYR A 5 14.47 3.63 8.56
N ALA A 6 15.43 2.78 8.16
CA ALA A 6 15.53 1.37 8.59
C ALA A 6 14.18 0.62 8.56
N LEU A 7 13.29 1.00 7.64
CA LEU A 7 11.91 0.54 7.62
C LEU A 7 11.86 -0.84 6.99
N ARG A 8 11.33 -1.83 7.70
CA ARG A 8 11.16 -3.17 7.11
C ARG A 8 9.99 -3.10 6.14
N PRO A 9 10.05 -3.77 4.98
CA PRO A 9 8.95 -3.77 4.01
C PRO A 9 7.57 -4.08 4.60
N LYS A 10 7.51 -5.04 5.54
CA LYS A 10 6.27 -5.42 6.25
C LYS A 10 5.64 -4.32 7.11
N ASP A 11 6.43 -3.31 7.50
CA ASP A 11 5.98 -2.17 8.30
C ASP A 11 5.57 -0.98 7.39
N ALA A 12 5.66 -1.14 6.06
CA ALA A 12 5.26 -0.15 5.07
C ALA A 12 3.94 -0.52 4.39
N LEU A 13 3.15 0.51 4.07
CA LEU A 13 1.98 0.43 3.20
C LEU A 13 2.28 1.15 1.88
N MET A 14 2.25 0.42 0.76
CA MET A 14 2.27 0.99 -0.58
C MET A 14 0.84 1.27 -1.07
N ILE A 15 0.59 2.47 -1.57
CA ILE A 15 -0.67 2.85 -2.21
C ILE A 15 -0.37 3.25 -3.64
N GLY A 16 -1.02 2.59 -4.61
CA GLY A 16 -0.80 2.84 -6.02
C GLY A 16 -1.98 2.41 -6.89
N ASP A 17 -1.98 2.83 -8.14
CA ASP A 17 -3.06 2.61 -9.11
C ASP A 17 -2.72 1.54 -10.15
N SER A 18 -1.43 1.18 -10.29
CA SER A 18 -0.97 0.16 -11.21
C SER A 18 -0.70 -1.17 -10.50
N ILE A 19 -1.41 -2.22 -10.92
CA ILE A 19 -1.16 -3.57 -10.42
C ILE A 19 0.26 -4.04 -10.79
N SER A 20 0.73 -3.74 -12.01
CA SER A 20 2.00 -4.25 -12.52
C SER A 20 3.21 -3.50 -11.98
N ASN A 21 3.05 -2.21 -11.68
CA ASN A 21 4.18 -1.34 -11.34
C ASN A 21 4.24 -1.04 -9.84
N ASP A 22 3.10 -0.95 -9.17
CA ASP A 22 3.03 -0.57 -7.75
C ASP A 22 2.74 -1.79 -6.88
N ILE A 23 1.65 -2.50 -7.19
CA ILE A 23 1.10 -3.48 -6.25
C ILE A 23 1.89 -4.77 -6.24
N ARG A 24 2.06 -5.43 -7.39
CA ARG A 24 2.73 -6.73 -7.45
C ARG A 24 4.20 -6.65 -7.01
N PRO A 25 5.02 -5.67 -7.47
CA PRO A 25 6.40 -5.58 -7.03
C PRO A 25 6.54 -5.35 -5.51
N CYS A 26 5.69 -4.50 -4.92
CA CYS A 26 5.73 -4.25 -3.48
C CYS A 26 5.26 -5.44 -2.64
N GLN A 27 4.29 -6.23 -3.14
CA GLN A 27 3.89 -7.49 -2.51
C GLN A 27 5.05 -8.51 -2.51
N GLU A 28 5.79 -8.62 -3.61
CA GLU A 28 6.98 -9.49 -3.71
C GLU A 28 8.09 -9.09 -2.73
N LEU A 29 8.17 -7.80 -2.39
CA LEU A 29 9.06 -7.27 -1.34
C LEU A 29 8.52 -7.48 0.09
N GLY A 30 7.31 -8.03 0.24
CA GLY A 30 6.68 -8.27 1.55
C GLY A 30 6.03 -7.04 2.17
N MET A 31 5.71 -6.02 1.37
CA MET A 31 4.95 -4.84 1.83
C MET A 31 3.46 -5.11 1.85
N GLN A 32 2.74 -4.41 2.74
CA GLN A 32 1.31 -4.29 2.61
C GLN A 32 0.99 -3.36 1.43
N THR A 33 -0.07 -3.64 0.69
CA THR A 33 -0.43 -2.86 -0.50
C THR A 33 -1.92 -2.56 -0.54
N LEU A 34 -2.28 -1.33 -0.91
CA LEU A 34 -3.64 -0.91 -1.21
C LEU A 34 -3.72 -0.43 -2.66
N HIS A 35 -4.53 -1.12 -3.47
CA HIS A 35 -4.80 -0.69 -4.85
C HIS A 35 -5.89 0.37 -4.85
N TYR A 36 -5.56 1.57 -5.32
CA TYR A 36 -6.49 2.68 -5.49
C TYR A 36 -6.53 3.09 -6.96
N SER A 37 -7.70 2.97 -7.59
CA SER A 37 -7.92 3.44 -8.96
C SER A 37 -9.12 4.37 -9.00
N GLU A 38 -9.29 5.11 -10.09
CA GLU A 38 -10.43 6.02 -10.32
C GLU A 38 -11.80 5.35 -10.16
N LYS A 39 -11.84 4.01 -10.19
CA LYS A 39 -13.06 3.21 -9.99
C LYS A 39 -13.45 3.05 -8.52
N ILE A 40 -12.61 3.47 -7.57
CA ILE A 40 -12.84 3.34 -6.13
C ILE A 40 -13.27 4.69 -5.56
N SER A 41 -14.40 4.70 -4.84
CA SER A 41 -14.84 5.90 -4.12
C SER A 41 -13.90 6.24 -2.98
N PHE A 42 -13.80 7.54 -2.67
CA PHE A 42 -13.01 8.01 -1.53
C PHE A 42 -13.44 7.36 -0.20
N ASP A 43 -14.74 7.14 0.00
CA ASP A 43 -15.24 6.48 1.22
C ASP A 43 -14.74 5.05 1.36
N LYS A 44 -14.68 4.30 0.26
CA LYS A 44 -14.12 2.95 0.25
C LYS A 44 -12.63 3.00 0.56
N PHE A 45 -11.88 3.89 -0.10
CA PHE A 45 -10.45 4.09 0.17
C PHE A 45 -10.20 4.42 1.64
N LYS A 46 -10.97 5.35 2.22
CA LYS A 46 -10.87 5.76 3.62
C LYS A 46 -11.13 4.59 4.57
N LYS A 47 -12.15 3.78 4.30
CA LYS A 47 -12.46 2.58 5.10
C LYS A 47 -11.33 1.56 5.06
N ASP A 48 -10.81 1.29 3.86
CA ASP A 48 -9.72 0.32 3.67
C ASP A 48 -8.44 0.82 4.39
N MET A 49 -8.10 2.11 4.26
CA MET A 49 -6.98 2.75 4.98
C MET A 49 -7.12 2.66 6.51
N LEU A 50 -8.30 2.93 7.07
CA LEU A 50 -8.54 2.82 8.51
C LEU A 50 -8.41 1.39 9.02
N GLY A 51 -8.65 0.39 8.17
CA GLY A 51 -8.41 -1.01 8.48
C GLY A 51 -6.92 -1.33 8.69
N PHE A 52 -6.04 -0.67 7.95
CA PHE A 52 -4.58 -0.83 8.09
C PHE A 52 -4.00 -0.11 9.32
N ILE A 53 -4.59 1.01 9.73
CA ILE A 53 -4.11 1.78 10.90
C ILE A 53 -4.51 1.12 12.22
N ASN A 54 -5.65 0.43 12.27
CA ASN A 54 -6.22 -0.15 13.49
C ASN A 54 -5.98 -1.66 13.63
N GLY A 55 -5.22 -2.27 12.71
CA GLY A 55 -4.94 -3.71 12.64
C GLY A 55 -3.56 -4.09 13.18
#